data_AF-A0A939AFL6-F1
#
_entry.id   AF-A0A939AFL6-F1
#
_cell.length_a   1.000
_cell.length_b   1.000
_cell.length_c   1.000
_cell.angle_alpha   90.00
_cell.angle_beta   90.00
_cell.angle_gamma   90.00
#
_symmetry.space_group_name_H-M   'P 1'
#
loop_
_entity.id
_entity.type
_entity.pdbx_description
1 polymer ?
#
loop_
_entity_poly.entity_id
_entity_poly.type
_entity_poly.pdbx_seq_one_letter_code
_entity_poly.pdbx_strand_id
1 'polypeptide(L)' 'MKRKFMGRVMVSEIIDTTLNSNDGSGYLGFIITFPDGRIENMILDYDRKSYDLIRDQIIQMRDETIHHYHLDR' A
#
# COMPACT_ATOMS: atom_id res chain seq x y z
N MET A 1 -23.36 19.59 15.97
CA MET A 1 -22.75 19.68 14.61
C MET A 1 -21.75 18.56 14.43
N LYS A 2 -22.01 17.56 13.58
CA LYS A 2 -20.98 16.58 13.18
C LYS A 2 -20.01 17.33 12.25
N ARG A 3 -18.74 17.45 12.65
CA ARG A 3 -17.70 18.03 11.78
C ARG A 3 -17.61 17.12 10.55
N LYS A 4 -17.97 17.63 9.36
CA LYS A 4 -17.66 16.97 8.09
C LYS A 4 -16.14 16.90 8.02
N PHE A 5 -15.58 15.70 8.14
CA PHE A 5 -14.15 15.49 8.02
C PHE A 5 -13.75 15.82 6.58
N MET A 6 -13.10 16.97 6.38
CA MET A 6 -12.44 17.31 5.10
C MET A 6 -11.09 16.60 5.05
N GLY A 7 -11.11 15.27 5.13
CA GLY A 7 -9.92 14.46 4.99
C GLY A 7 -9.44 14.48 3.54
N ARG A 8 -8.14 14.35 3.32
CA ARG A 8 -7.57 13.96 2.03
C ARG A 8 -7.45 12.43 2.01
N VAL A 9 -7.44 11.85 0.81
CA VAL A 9 -7.01 10.45 0.68
C VAL A 9 -5.56 10.37 1.14
N MET A 10 -5.19 9.34 1.89
CA MET A 10 -3.81 9.11 2.32
C MET A 10 -3.35 7.76 1.83
N VAL A 11 -2.14 7.71 1.29
CA VAL A 11 -1.48 6.47 0.87
C VAL A 11 -0.26 6.27 1.76
N SER A 12 -0.17 5.12 2.42
CA SER A 12 0.96 4.82 3.32
C SER A 12 2.27 4.61 2.56
N GLU A 13 3.36 4.46 3.30
CA GLU A 13 4.57 3.82 2.78
C GLU A 13 4.30 2.34 2.49
N ILE A 14 5.18 1.72 1.69
CA ILE A 14 5.14 0.28 1.46
C ILE A 14 5.61 -0.41 2.74
N ILE A 15 4.78 -1.33 3.22
CA ILE A 15 5.06 -2.20 4.34
C ILE A 15 5.60 -3.50 3.75
N ASP A 16 6.79 -3.86 4.20
CA ASP A 16 7.41 -5.16 3.93
C ASP A 16 7.31 -6.00 5.19
N THR A 17 6.73 -7.19 5.05
CA THR A 17 6.74 -8.17 6.12
C THR A 17 7.32 -9.49 5.60
N THR A 18 8.37 -9.94 6.25
CA THR A 18 8.87 -11.29 6.07
C THR A 18 8.14 -12.20 7.06
N LEU A 19 7.23 -13.03 6.55
CA LEU A 19 6.42 -13.94 7.38
C LEU A 19 7.19 -15.20 7.77
N ASN A 20 8.00 -15.73 6.86
CA ASN A 20 8.74 -16.96 7.09
C ASN A 20 10.21 -16.78 6.72
N SER A 21 11.04 -16.66 7.76
CA SER A 21 12.48 -16.48 7.63
C SER A 21 13.19 -17.68 6.99
N ASN A 22 12.56 -18.86 6.96
CA ASN A 22 13.18 -20.07 6.41
C ASN A 22 13.07 -20.15 4.87
N ASP A 23 11.98 -19.66 4.27
CA ASP A 23 11.76 -19.69 2.82
C ASP A 23 11.84 -18.31 2.17
N GLY A 24 11.91 -17.24 2.98
CA GLY A 24 11.96 -15.86 2.52
C GLY A 24 10.66 -15.40 1.86
N SER A 25 9.53 -16.01 2.24
CA SER A 25 8.20 -15.58 1.81
C SER A 25 7.60 -14.56 2.77
N GLY A 26 6.69 -13.76 2.23
CA GLY A 26 6.08 -12.66 2.94
C GLY A 26 5.07 -11.91 2.09
N TYR A 27 4.74 -10.71 2.53
CA TYR A 27 3.89 -9.81 1.76
C TYR A 27 4.44 -8.39 1.74
N LEU A 28 4.29 -7.75 0.59
CA LEU A 28 4.47 -6.32 0.40
C LEU A 28 3.11 -5.67 0.22
N GLY A 29 2.90 -4.50 0.80
CA GLY A 29 1.64 -3.79 0.60
C GLY A 29 1.63 -2.36 1.07
N PHE A 30 0.56 -1.65 0.78
CA PHE A 30 0.30 -0.30 1.29
C PHE A 30 -1.20 -0.12 1.58
N ILE A 31 -1.50 0.92 2.34
CA ILE A 31 -2.85 1.21 2.83
C ILE A 31 -3.32 2.51 2.22
N ILE A 32 -4.57 2.52 1.75
CA ILE A 32 -5.29 3.71 1.30
C ILE A 32 -6.34 4.04 2.34
N THR A 33 -6.23 5.22 2.95
CA THR A 33 -7.23 5.75 3.89
C THR A 33 -8.05 6.83 3.22
N PHE A 34 -9.36 6.65 3.15
CA PHE A 34 -10.28 7.59 2.55
C PHE A 34 -10.88 8.55 3.59
N PRO A 35 -11.33 9.75 3.19
CA PRO A 35 -11.92 10.75 4.09
C PRO A 35 -13.22 10.31 4.77
N ASP A 36 -13.92 9.34 4.19
CA ASP A 36 -15.13 8.73 4.72
C ASP A 36 -14.86 7.66 5.78
N GLY A 37 -13.58 7.40 6.09
CA GLY A 37 -13.14 6.38 7.04
C GLY A 37 -12.97 4.99 6.43
N ARG A 38 -13.21 4.82 5.12
CA ARG A 38 -12.92 3.57 4.42
C ARG A 38 -11.41 3.35 4.36
N ILE A 39 -11.00 2.09 4.49
CA ILE A 39 -9.61 1.66 4.39
C ILE A 39 -9.54 0.56 3.34
N GLU A 40 -8.62 0.68 2.40
CA GLU A 40 -8.30 -0.36 1.42
C GLU A 40 -6.85 -0.79 1.60
N ASN A 41 -6.61 -2.11 1.60
CA ASN A 41 -5.28 -2.69 1.71
C ASN A 41 -4.89 -3.27 0.36
N MET A 42 -3.79 -2.80 -0.21
CA MET A 42 -3.20 -3.35 -1.42
C MET A 42 -2.04 -4.22 -1.00
N ILE A 43 -2.18 -5.54 -1.13
CA ILE A 43 -1.20 -6.52 -0.64
C ILE A 43 -0.90 -7.50 -1.77
N LEU A 44 0.39 -7.79 -1.96
CA LEU A 44 0.89 -8.84 -2.83
C LEU A 44 1.79 -9.77 -2.02
N ASP A 45 1.52 -11.06 -2.11
CA ASP A 45 2.38 -12.09 -1.54
C ASP A 45 3.61 -12.28 -2.43
N TYR A 46 4.75 -12.59 -1.81
CA TYR A 46 5.97 -12.94 -2.51
C TYR A 46 6.60 -14.20 -1.91
N ASP A 47 7.28 -14.94 -2.78
CA ASP A 47 8.34 -15.86 -2.40
C ASP A 47 9.71 -15.19 -2.62
N ARG A 48 10.77 -15.84 -2.14
CA ARG A 48 12.13 -15.29 -2.27
C ARG A 48 12.56 -15.00 -3.71
N LYS A 49 12.04 -15.73 -4.70
CA LYS A 49 12.45 -15.57 -6.11
C LYS A 49 11.68 -14.45 -6.82
N SER A 50 10.47 -14.17 -6.34
CA SER A 50 9.56 -13.17 -6.89
C SER A 50 9.65 -11.83 -6.17
N TYR A 51 10.38 -11.73 -5.05
CA TYR A 51 10.48 -10.51 -4.25
C TYR A 51 10.73 -9.24 -5.07
N ASP A 52 11.76 -9.22 -5.92
CA ASP A 52 12.08 -8.02 -6.71
C ASP A 52 10.96 -7.66 -7.70
N LEU A 53 10.36 -8.67 -8.33
CA LEU A 53 9.22 -8.47 -9.25
C LEU A 53 8.00 -7.90 -8.52
N ILE A 54 7.65 -8.48 -7.36
CA ILE A 54 6.51 -8.04 -6.55
C ILE A 54 6.77 -6.66 -5.95
N ARG A 55 8.02 -6.35 -5.59
CA ARG A 55 8.45 -5.04 -5.12
C ARG A 55 8.27 -3.96 -6.19
N ASP A 56 8.69 -4.22 -7.43
CA ASP A 56 8.51 -3.24 -8.50
C ASP A 56 7.02 -3.05 -8.84
N GLN A 57 6.23 -4.13 -8.81
CA GLN A 57 4.78 -4.06 -8.99
C GLN A 57 4.08 -3.23 -7.90
N ILE A 58 4.41 -3.45 -6.62
CA ILE A 58 3.75 -2.71 -5.54
C ILE A 58 4.16 -1.23 -5.53
N ILE A 59 5.40 -0.91 -5.92
CA ILE A 59 5.86 0.48 -6.13
C ILE A 59 5.03 1.14 -7.23
N GLN A 60 4.91 0.49 -8.39
CA GLN A 60 4.12 1.01 -9.50
C GLN A 60 2.66 1.24 -9.10
N MET A 61 2.02 0.25 -8.47
CA MET A 61 0.64 0.37 -8.00
C MET A 61 0.45 1.52 -7.02
N ARG A 62 1.41 1.73 -6.11
CA ARG A 62 1.37 2.82 -5.14
C ARG A 62 1.50 4.18 -5.82
N ASP A 63 2.43 4.32 -6.75
CA ASP A 63 2.66 5.57 -7.45
C ASP A 63 1.48 5.94 -8.36
N GLU A 64 0.88 4.96 -9.04
CA GLU A 64 -0.37 5.13 -9.79
C GLU A 64 -1.52 5.56 -8.87
N THR A 65 -1.60 4.99 -7.66
CA THR A 65 -2.61 5.37 -6.65
C THR A 65 -2.43 6.81 -6.18
N ILE A 66 -1.19 7.22 -5.87
CA ILE A 66 -0.87 8.60 -5.47
C ILE A 66 -1.22 9.59 -6.58
N HIS A 67 -0.87 9.25 -7.82
CA HIS A 67 -1.18 10.07 -8.99
C HIS A 67 -2.69 10.16 -9.23
N HIS A 68 -3.42 9.04 -9.16
CA HIS A 68 -4.86 9.00 -9.34
C HIS A 68 -5.59 9.92 -8.35
N TYR A 69 -5.17 9.91 -7.08
CA TYR A 69 -5.73 10.78 -6.05
C TYR A 69 -5.11 12.18 -6.00
N HIS A 70 -4.23 12.53 -6.95
CA HIS A 70 -3.53 13.83 -7.04
C HIS A 70 -2.93 14.26 -5.70
N LEU A 71 -2.35 13.30 -4.98
CA LEU A 71 -1.73 13.55 -3.69
C LEU A 71 -0.35 14.14 -3.94
N ASP A 72 -0.30 15.44 -4.21
CA ASP A 72 0.94 16.19 -4.24
C ASP A 72 1.61 16.10 -2.86
N ARG A 73 2.88 15.66 -2.88
CA ARG A 73 3.76 15.54 -1.71
C ARG A 73 3.95 16.86 -0.97
#